data_AF-A0A431KXS5-F1
#
_entry.id   AF-A0A431KXS5-F1
#
_cell.length_a   1.000
_cell.length_b   1.000
_cell.length_c   1.000
_cell.angle_alpha   90.00
_cell.angle_beta   90.00
_cell.angle_gamma   90.00
#
_symmetry.space_group_name_H-M   'P 1'
#
loop_
_entity.id
_entity.type
_entity.pdbx_description
1 polymer ?
#
loop_
_entity_poly.entity_id
_entity_poly.type
_entity_poly.pdbx_seq_one_letter_code
_entity_poly.pdbx_strand_id
1 'polypeptide(L)'
;MPTDAAEAAPPADPLAAFVSAAEAGPLLWACWQDGHLQVCGGSVPPRPITSDIGRLFVAALRAHFGEAASGVAEREWRLGEQPRRLLPARTVRRAVASAESALSLLQAQAQVLQFDFSAVMGGWRFRRVLDELGIDPASLAPQRRQALDQLLAPAFLALEPATPEALAERLRALLTAGLH
;
A
#
# COMPACT_ATOMS: atom_id res chain seq x y z
N MET A 1 -8.24 -38.53 -18.92
CA MET A 1 -8.11 -38.54 -17.45
C MET A 1 -7.12 -39.64 -17.14
N PRO A 2 -5.97 -39.33 -16.52
CA PRO A 2 -5.81 -38.59 -15.25
C PRO A 2 -5.01 -37.29 -15.45
N THR A 3 -4.71 -36.39 -14.51
CA THR A 3 -5.21 -35.95 -13.19
C THR A 3 -4.34 -34.70 -12.91
N ASP A 4 -4.95 -33.63 -12.39
CA ASP A 4 -4.32 -32.41 -11.84
C ASP A 4 -3.11 -31.82 -12.58
N ALA A 5 -3.40 -30.88 -13.49
CA ALA A 5 -2.49 -29.74 -13.63
C ALA A 5 -2.63 -28.95 -12.32
N ALA A 6 -1.72 -29.23 -11.38
CA ALA A 6 -1.54 -28.47 -10.16
C ALA A 6 -1.58 -26.99 -10.52
N GLU A 7 -2.62 -26.31 -10.05
CA GLU A 7 -2.75 -24.86 -10.06
C GLU A 7 -1.55 -24.33 -9.29
N ALA A 8 -0.49 -24.00 -10.04
CA ALA A 8 0.74 -23.49 -9.48
C ALA A 8 0.37 -22.23 -8.69
N ALA A 9 0.58 -22.30 -7.37
CA ALA A 9 0.34 -21.19 -6.48
C ALA A 9 0.96 -19.92 -7.08
N PRO A 10 0.24 -18.77 -7.08
CA PRO A 10 0.83 -17.52 -7.54
C PRO A 10 2.15 -17.30 -6.81
N PRO A 11 3.18 -16.76 -7.49
CA PRO A 11 4.50 -16.66 -6.90
C PRO A 11 4.43 -16.01 -5.52
N ALA A 12 5.14 -16.63 -4.57
CA ALA A 12 5.52 -16.01 -3.32
C ALA A 12 5.98 -14.58 -3.60
N ASP A 13 5.24 -13.59 -3.10
CA ASP A 13 5.45 -12.15 -3.22
C ASP A 13 6.23 -11.71 -4.50
N PRO A 14 5.56 -11.25 -5.56
CA PRO A 14 6.19 -10.82 -6.81
C PRO A 14 7.38 -9.86 -6.59
N LEU A 15 7.37 -9.05 -5.53
CA LEU A 15 8.46 -8.15 -5.20
C LEU A 15 9.73 -8.89 -4.76
N ALA A 16 9.60 -9.99 -4.02
CA ALA A 16 10.71 -10.80 -3.55
C ALA A 16 11.55 -11.36 -4.71
N ALA A 17 10.92 -11.69 -5.85
CA ALA A 17 11.62 -12.12 -7.06
C ALA A 17 12.53 -11.01 -7.63
N PHE A 18 12.09 -9.75 -7.59
CA PHE A 18 12.91 -8.60 -8.01
C PHE A 18 14.05 -8.33 -7.04
N VAL A 19 13.80 -8.44 -5.73
CA VAL A 19 14.84 -8.25 -4.71
C VAL A 19 15.93 -9.31 -4.86
N SER A 20 15.55 -10.59 -4.96
CA SER A 20 16.47 -11.70 -5.19
C SER A 20 17.27 -11.54 -6.49
N ALA A 21 16.61 -11.19 -7.60
CA ALA A 21 17.29 -10.92 -8.86
C ALA A 21 18.27 -9.73 -8.77
N ALA A 22 17.99 -8.71 -7.96
CA ALA A 22 18.91 -7.58 -7.74
C ALA A 22 20.15 -7.97 -6.93
N GLU A 23 20.10 -9.04 -6.14
CA GLU A 23 21.25 -9.62 -5.43
C GLU A 23 22.12 -10.46 -6.37
N ALA A 24 21.49 -11.17 -7.33
CA ALA A 24 22.18 -12.06 -8.27
C ALA A 24 23.07 -11.32 -9.29
N GLY A 25 22.85 -10.03 -9.55
CA GLY A 25 23.71 -9.27 -10.44
C GLY A 25 23.31 -7.81 -10.67
N PRO A 26 24.06 -7.08 -11.51
CA PRO A 26 23.86 -5.65 -11.72
C PRO A 26 22.62 -5.29 -12.55
N LEU A 27 22.11 -6.22 -13.36
CA LEU A 27 20.97 -6.01 -14.24
C LEU A 27 19.91 -7.11 -14.02
N LEU A 28 18.65 -6.73 -14.18
CA LEU A 28 17.51 -7.63 -14.16
C LEU A 28 16.82 -7.62 -15.52
N TRP A 29 16.22 -8.75 -15.88
CA TRP A 29 15.35 -8.93 -17.03
C TRP A 29 14.23 -9.92 -16.71
N ALA A 30 13.17 -9.89 -17.50
CA ALA A 30 12.10 -10.88 -17.42
C ALA A 30 12.20 -11.82 -18.61
N CYS A 31 12.08 -13.13 -18.39
CA CYS A 31 12.04 -14.14 -19.44
C CYS A 31 11.02 -15.23 -19.12
N TRP A 32 10.60 -15.97 -20.14
CA TRP A 32 9.73 -17.13 -19.97
C TRP A 32 10.60 -18.37 -19.72
N GLN A 33 10.36 -19.05 -18.60
CA GLN A 33 10.96 -20.33 -18.24
C GLN A 33 9.86 -21.30 -17.86
N ASP A 34 9.86 -22.48 -18.48
CA ASP A 34 8.88 -23.55 -18.23
C ASP A 34 7.41 -23.10 -18.31
N GLY A 35 7.12 -22.17 -19.23
CA GLY A 35 5.76 -21.64 -19.42
C GLY A 35 5.35 -20.54 -18.43
N HIS A 36 6.26 -20.09 -17.57
CA HIS A 36 6.01 -19.02 -16.59
C HIS A 36 6.96 -17.84 -16.80
N LEU A 37 6.46 -16.63 -16.55
CA LEU A 37 7.27 -15.41 -16.59
C LEU A 37 8.08 -15.30 -15.28
N GLN A 38 9.40 -15.27 -15.39
CA GLN A 38 10.32 -15.16 -14.26
C GLN A 38 11.18 -13.90 -14.35
N VAL A 39 11.55 -13.36 -13.20
CA VAL A 39 12.51 -12.27 -13.06
C VAL A 39 13.88 -12.86 -12.77
N CYS A 40 14.86 -12.53 -13.59
CA CYS A 40 16.23 -13.03 -13.45
C CYS A 40 17.21 -11.87 -13.26
N GLY A 41 18.35 -12.17 -12.64
CA GLY A 41 19.42 -11.21 -12.38
C GLY A 41 20.78 -11.72 -12.86
N GLY A 42 21.65 -10.81 -13.27
CA GLY A 42 23.01 -11.13 -13.70
C GLY A 42 23.67 -10.00 -14.49
N SER A 43 24.81 -10.30 -15.11
CA SER A 43 25.55 -9.31 -15.91
C SER A 43 25.12 -9.26 -17.37
N VAL A 44 24.70 -10.39 -17.93
CA VAL A 44 24.33 -10.53 -19.35
C VAL A 44 23.03 -11.33 -19.46
N PRO A 45 21.96 -10.75 -20.04
CA PRO A 45 20.71 -11.47 -20.24
C PRO A 45 20.83 -12.50 -21.38
N PRO A 46 20.38 -13.75 -21.20
CA PRO A 46 20.12 -14.65 -22.32
C PRO A 46 18.97 -14.09 -23.17
N ARG A 47 19.00 -14.28 -24.49
CA ARG A 47 17.88 -13.90 -25.38
C ARG A 47 16.97 -15.12 -25.63
N PRO A 48 15.63 -14.94 -25.72
CA PRO A 48 14.87 -13.69 -25.69
C PRO A 48 14.46 -13.22 -24.28
N ILE A 49 14.31 -11.90 -24.12
CA ILE A 49 13.78 -11.25 -22.89
C ILE A 49 12.58 -10.37 -23.23
N THR A 50 11.66 -10.24 -22.28
CA THR A 50 10.45 -9.40 -22.39
C THR A 50 10.82 -7.92 -22.37
N SER A 51 10.05 -7.08 -23.07
CA SER A 51 10.31 -5.65 -23.22
C SER A 51 9.77 -4.76 -22.09
N ASP A 52 9.24 -5.33 -21.01
CA ASP A 52 8.46 -4.59 -20.04
C ASP A 52 8.76 -4.93 -18.57
N ILE A 53 10.03 -5.17 -18.23
CA ILE A 53 10.41 -5.45 -16.84
C ILE A 53 10.10 -4.26 -15.91
N GLY A 54 10.11 -3.03 -16.42
CA GLY A 54 9.75 -1.83 -15.66
C GLY A 54 8.31 -1.89 -15.14
N ARG A 55 7.33 -2.20 -16.01
CA ARG A 55 5.93 -2.31 -15.59
C ARG A 55 5.67 -3.50 -14.69
N LEU A 56 6.33 -4.64 -14.92
CA LEU A 56 6.24 -5.79 -14.01
C LEU A 56 6.74 -5.43 -12.61
N PHE A 57 7.82 -4.66 -12.51
CA PHE A 57 8.34 -4.19 -11.23
C PHE A 57 7.40 -3.19 -10.55
N VAL A 58 6.80 -2.26 -11.29
CA VAL A 58 5.78 -1.33 -10.76
C VAL A 58 4.56 -2.09 -10.23
N ALA A 59 4.07 -3.08 -10.96
CA ALA A 59 2.96 -3.93 -10.52
C ALA A 59 3.31 -4.68 -9.22
N ALA A 60 4.54 -5.21 -9.12
CA ALA A 60 5.02 -5.86 -7.90
C ALA A 60 5.12 -4.89 -6.71
N LEU A 61 5.64 -3.67 -6.92
CA LEU A 61 5.67 -2.63 -5.89
C LEU A 61 4.27 -2.31 -5.38
N ARG A 62 3.32 -2.05 -6.28
CA ARG A 62 1.93 -1.69 -5.94
C ARG A 62 1.21 -2.82 -5.21
N ALA A 63 1.44 -4.07 -5.61
CA ALA A 63 0.88 -5.22 -4.93
C ALA A 63 1.41 -5.35 -3.49
N HIS A 64 2.66 -4.98 -3.25
CA HIS A 64 3.31 -5.11 -1.94
C HIS A 64 3.06 -3.89 -1.03
N PHE A 65 3.28 -2.67 -1.50
CA PHE A 65 3.22 -1.44 -0.70
C PHE A 65 1.92 -0.63 -0.88
N GLY A 66 1.07 -1.00 -1.83
CA GLY A 66 -0.08 -0.20 -2.25
C GLY A 66 0.29 0.92 -3.23
N GLU A 67 -0.73 1.52 -3.84
CA GLU A 67 -0.60 2.56 -4.87
C GLU A 67 0.11 3.82 -4.34
N ALA A 68 -0.28 4.31 -3.17
CA ALA A 68 0.23 5.57 -2.62
C ALA A 68 1.74 5.54 -2.33
N ALA A 69 2.22 4.48 -1.67
CA ALA A 69 3.63 4.32 -1.34
C ALA A 69 4.47 4.04 -2.60
N SER A 70 3.97 3.21 -3.51
CA SER A 70 4.66 2.84 -4.74
C SER A 70 4.75 3.99 -5.75
N GLY A 71 3.75 4.88 -5.78
CA GLY A 71 3.67 5.98 -6.73
C GLY A 71 4.82 6.98 -6.59
N VAL A 72 5.43 7.12 -5.41
CA VAL A 72 6.65 7.91 -5.22
C VAL A 72 7.79 7.31 -6.03
N ALA A 73 7.98 5.99 -5.90
CA ALA A 73 9.04 5.29 -6.60
C ALA A 73 8.82 5.23 -8.12
N GLU A 74 7.59 5.02 -8.55
CA GLU A 74 7.29 5.01 -9.98
C GLU A 74 7.63 6.35 -10.67
N ARG A 75 7.28 7.48 -10.04
CA ARG A 75 7.54 8.83 -10.58
C ARG A 75 9.02 9.18 -10.57
N GLU A 76 9.70 8.96 -9.44
CA GLU A 76 11.11 9.31 -9.28
C GLU A 76 12.01 8.57 -10.29
N TRP A 77 11.72 7.29 -10.53
CA TRP A 77 12.52 6.43 -11.41
C TRP A 77 11.95 6.23 -12.81
N ARG A 78 10.81 6.88 -13.14
CA ARG A 78 10.11 6.79 -14.43
C ARG A 78 9.94 5.34 -14.88
N LEU A 79 9.51 4.48 -13.95
CA LEU A 79 9.50 3.02 -14.13
C LEU A 79 8.39 2.55 -15.08
N GLY A 80 7.28 3.29 -15.18
CA GLY A 80 6.15 2.99 -16.05
C GLY A 80 6.12 3.74 -17.39
N GLU A 81 6.95 4.77 -17.57
CA GLU A 81 6.85 5.71 -18.70
C GLU A 81 7.36 5.14 -20.03
N GLN A 82 8.34 4.23 -19.99
CA GLN A 82 8.95 3.68 -21.20
C GLN A 82 9.15 2.17 -21.06
N PRO A 83 8.87 1.39 -22.12
CA PRO A 83 9.21 -0.03 -22.16
C PRO A 83 10.72 -0.20 -21.94
N ARG A 84 11.08 -1.05 -20.97
CA ARG A 84 12.47 -1.38 -20.68
C ARG A 84 12.64 -2.89 -20.67
N ARG A 85 13.67 -3.35 -21.37
CA ARG A 85 14.11 -4.76 -21.38
C ARG A 85 14.99 -5.11 -20.19
N LEU A 86 15.68 -4.11 -19.65
CA LEU A 86 16.63 -4.26 -18.55
C LEU A 86 16.36 -3.23 -17.46
N LEU A 87 16.47 -3.68 -16.22
CA LEU A 87 16.32 -2.84 -15.05
C LEU A 87 17.60 -2.93 -14.20
N PRO A 88 18.27 -1.81 -13.89
CA PRO A 88 19.45 -1.86 -13.03
C PRO A 88 19.07 -2.28 -11.60
N ALA A 89 19.85 -3.18 -11.00
CA ALA A 89 19.64 -3.65 -9.63
C ALA A 89 19.66 -2.51 -8.60
N ARG A 90 20.50 -1.49 -8.82
CA ARG A 90 20.52 -0.28 -7.99
C ARG A 90 19.18 0.49 -8.01
N THR A 91 18.47 0.46 -9.13
CA THR A 91 17.17 1.12 -9.28
C THR A 91 16.12 0.34 -8.50
N VAL A 92 16.13 -1.00 -8.57
CA VAL A 92 15.25 -1.86 -7.76
C VAL A 92 15.43 -1.56 -6.27
N ARG A 93 16.67 -1.66 -5.77
CA ARG A 93 16.97 -1.41 -4.35
C ARG A 93 16.51 -0.03 -3.87
N ARG A 94 16.75 1.01 -4.66
CA ARG A 94 16.36 2.38 -4.31
C ARG A 94 14.84 2.58 -4.35
N ALA A 95 14.17 2.01 -5.34
CA ALA A 95 12.72 2.07 -5.45
C ALA A 95 12.03 1.34 -4.29
N VAL A 96 12.53 0.17 -3.90
CA VAL A 96 12.03 -0.58 -2.72
C VAL A 96 12.22 0.24 -1.45
N ALA A 97 13.44 0.72 -1.16
CA ALA A 97 13.71 1.52 0.02
C ALA A 97 12.86 2.82 0.08
N SER A 98 12.59 3.42 -1.09
CA SER A 98 11.73 4.59 -1.19
C SER A 98 10.26 4.26 -0.91
N ALA A 99 9.75 3.14 -1.42
CA ALA A 99 8.39 2.70 -1.17
C ALA A 99 8.18 2.31 0.30
N GLU A 100 9.14 1.63 0.92
CA GLU A 100 9.16 1.35 2.37
C GLU A 100 9.11 2.63 3.21
N SER A 101 9.95 3.61 2.86
CA SER A 101 9.98 4.91 3.54
C SER A 101 8.66 5.65 3.38
N ALA A 102 8.08 5.64 2.17
CA ALA A 102 6.78 6.26 1.92
C ALA A 102 5.66 5.57 2.72
N LEU A 103 5.65 4.24 2.78
CA LEU A 103 4.67 3.50 3.57
C LEU A 103 4.77 3.85 5.06
N SER A 104 5.98 3.92 5.60
CA SER A 104 6.22 4.29 7.01
C SER A 104 5.70 5.71 7.32
N LEU A 105 5.91 6.66 6.40
CA LEU A 105 5.37 8.01 6.54
C LEU A 105 3.84 8.04 6.50
N LEU A 106 3.22 7.28 5.58
CA LEU A 106 1.77 7.19 5.49
C LEU A 106 1.15 6.56 6.75
N GLN A 107 1.79 5.52 7.30
CA GLN A 107 1.36 4.89 8.55
C GLN A 107 1.47 5.85 9.73
N ALA A 108 2.57 6.62 9.82
CA ALA A 108 2.71 7.64 10.87
C ALA A 108 1.64 8.73 10.76
N GLN A 109 1.32 9.18 9.54
CA GLN A 109 0.24 10.14 9.31
C GLN A 109 -1.14 9.58 9.70
N ALA A 110 -1.43 8.33 9.34
CA ALA A 110 -2.66 7.67 9.71
C ALA A 110 -2.81 7.55 11.24
N GLN A 111 -1.71 7.25 11.96
CA GLN A 111 -1.69 7.19 13.41
C GLN A 111 -1.95 8.56 14.06
N VAL A 112 -1.39 9.65 13.51
CA VAL A 112 -1.70 11.01 13.97
C VAL A 112 -3.19 11.31 13.77
N LEU A 113 -3.76 10.98 12.61
CA LEU A 113 -5.19 11.16 12.37
C LEU A 113 -6.06 10.32 13.31
N GLN A 114 -5.62 9.10 13.65
CA GLN A 114 -6.31 8.27 14.63
C GLN A 114 -6.39 8.96 16.00
N PHE A 115 -5.31 9.61 16.46
CA PHE A 115 -5.34 10.39 17.68
C PHE A 115 -6.24 11.62 17.58
N ASP A 116 -6.21 12.31 16.45
CA ASP A 116 -7.03 13.50 16.21
C ASP A 116 -8.54 13.20 16.21
N PHE A 117 -8.92 12.02 15.72
CA PHE A 117 -10.30 11.54 15.64
C PHE A 117 -10.74 10.63 16.81
N SER A 118 -9.85 10.28 17.73
CA SER A 118 -10.20 9.40 18.85
C SER A 118 -11.22 10.07 19.78
N ALA A 119 -12.37 9.44 19.91
CA ALA A 119 -13.41 9.81 20.85
C ALA A 119 -12.97 9.53 22.30
N VAL A 120 -12.24 8.44 22.54
CA VAL A 120 -11.74 8.08 23.87
C VAL A 120 -10.73 9.11 24.37
N MET A 121 -9.79 9.53 23.53
CA MET A 121 -8.78 10.53 23.89
C MET A 121 -9.30 11.97 23.82
N GLY A 122 -10.50 12.21 23.28
CA GLY A 122 -11.02 13.55 23.08
C GLY A 122 -10.22 14.33 22.03
N GLY A 123 -9.84 13.66 20.94
CA GLY A 123 -9.11 14.23 19.82
C GLY A 123 -9.74 15.53 19.31
N TRP A 124 -8.92 16.45 18.81
CA TRP A 124 -9.40 17.78 18.45
C TRP A 124 -10.34 17.76 17.24
N ARG A 125 -10.13 16.86 16.26
CA ARG A 125 -11.05 16.71 15.12
C ARG A 125 -12.35 16.04 15.54
N PHE A 126 -12.29 15.09 16.47
CA PHE A 126 -13.49 14.52 17.08
C PHE A 126 -14.34 15.60 17.75
N ARG A 127 -13.74 16.43 18.62
CA ARG A 127 -14.44 17.53 19.30
C ARG A 127 -15.06 18.52 18.32
N ARG A 128 -14.30 18.91 17.28
CA ARG A 128 -14.81 19.78 16.23
C ARG A 128 -16.07 19.20 15.55
N VAL A 129 -16.08 17.90 15.25
CA VAL A 129 -17.26 17.25 14.67
C VAL A 129 -18.45 17.27 15.63
N LEU A 130 -18.23 17.09 16.94
CA LEU A 130 -19.29 17.22 17.93
C LEU A 130 -19.83 18.66 18.01
N ASP A 131 -18.94 19.64 18.01
CA ASP A 131 -19.30 21.07 18.04
C ASP A 131 -20.16 21.44 16.82
N GLU A 132 -19.78 20.97 15.63
CA GLU A 132 -20.52 21.17 14.38
C GLU A 132 -21.93 20.54 14.43
N LEU A 133 -22.11 19.45 15.17
CA LEU A 133 -23.39 18.78 15.37
C LEU A 133 -24.17 19.29 16.59
N GLY A 134 -23.60 20.19 17.39
CA GLY A 134 -24.19 20.66 18.65
C GLY A 134 -24.30 19.57 19.73
N ILE A 135 -23.45 18.54 19.68
CA ILE A 135 -23.43 17.44 20.63
C ILE A 135 -22.48 17.79 21.78
N ASP A 136 -22.97 17.77 23.02
CA ASP A 136 -22.10 17.88 24.20
C ASP A 136 -21.21 16.63 24.30
N PRO A 137 -19.86 16.76 24.28
CA PRO A 137 -18.97 15.62 24.47
C PRO A 137 -19.25 14.83 25.76
N ALA A 138 -19.66 15.50 26.85
CA ALA A 138 -19.95 14.85 28.13
C ALA A 138 -21.19 13.94 28.07
N SER A 139 -22.08 14.15 27.10
CA SER A 139 -23.25 13.28 26.86
C SER A 139 -22.89 11.90 26.33
N LEU A 140 -21.71 11.73 25.73
CA LEU A 140 -21.26 10.45 25.18
C LEU A 140 -20.60 9.58 26.26
N ALA A 141 -21.28 8.50 26.62
CA ALA A 141 -20.76 7.49 27.55
C ALA A 141 -19.41 6.89 27.07
N PRO A 142 -18.52 6.48 27.99
CA PRO A 142 -17.21 5.91 27.64
C PRO A 142 -17.29 4.73 26.65
N GLN A 143 -18.28 3.85 26.80
CA GLN A 143 -18.51 2.70 25.92
C GLN A 143 -18.84 3.14 24.50
N ARG A 144 -19.62 4.22 24.33
CA ARG A 144 -19.96 4.76 23.01
C ARG A 144 -18.73 5.34 22.32
N ARG A 145 -17.88 6.05 23.07
CA ARG A 145 -16.61 6.58 22.55
C ARG A 145 -15.68 5.46 22.08
N GLN A 146 -15.55 4.39 22.86
CA GLN A 146 -14.76 3.22 22.47
C GLN A 146 -15.32 2.55 21.20
N ALA A 147 -16.64 2.42 21.09
CA ALA A 147 -17.28 1.86 19.90
C ALA A 147 -17.04 2.72 18.65
N LEU A 148 -17.05 4.05 18.77
CA LEU A 148 -16.73 4.96 17.66
C LEU A 148 -15.28 4.76 17.18
N ASP A 149 -14.32 4.67 18.09
CA ASP A 149 -12.92 4.43 17.75
C ASP A 149 -12.75 3.09 17.02
N GLN A 150 -13.44 2.04 17.47
CA GLN A 150 -13.44 0.73 16.80
C GLN A 150 -14.05 0.78 15.39
N LEU A 151 -15.11 1.56 15.19
CA LEU A 151 -15.78 1.69 13.88
C LEU A 151 -14.97 2.53 12.88
N LEU A 152 -14.11 3.43 13.37
CA LEU A 152 -13.19 4.21 12.57
C LEU A 152 -11.86 3.48 12.31
N ALA A 153 -11.43 2.58 13.19
CA ALA A 153 -10.15 1.86 13.10
C ALA A 153 -9.81 1.30 11.70
N PRO A 154 -10.74 0.66 10.95
CA PRO A 154 -10.43 0.13 9.62
C PRO A 154 -9.97 1.19 8.62
N ALA A 155 -10.41 2.44 8.75
CA ALA A 155 -10.03 3.52 7.85
C ALA A 155 -8.57 3.96 8.01
N PHE A 156 -7.95 3.70 9.17
CA PHE A 156 -6.53 4.01 9.43
C PHE A 156 -5.59 2.87 9.02
N LEU A 157 -6.12 1.66 8.80
CA LEU A 157 -5.35 0.47 8.41
C LEU A 157 -5.38 0.21 6.89
N ALA A 158 -6.20 0.96 6.15
CA ALA A 158 -6.31 0.80 4.71
C ALA A 158 -5.00 1.20 4.00
N LEU A 159 -4.67 0.47 2.93
CA LEU A 159 -3.53 0.77 2.06
C LEU A 159 -3.67 2.14 1.37
N GLU A 160 -4.91 2.56 1.13
CA GLU A 160 -5.23 3.90 0.69
C GLU A 160 -5.66 4.72 1.92
N PRO A 161 -4.87 5.73 2.33
CA PRO A 161 -5.14 6.48 3.54
C PRO A 161 -6.41 7.32 3.38
N ALA A 162 -7.32 7.21 4.35
CA ALA A 162 -8.51 8.05 4.38
C ALA A 162 -8.14 9.53 4.57
N THR A 163 -8.82 10.41 3.84
CA THR A 163 -8.65 11.85 4.05
C THR A 163 -9.32 12.27 5.35
N PRO A 164 -8.86 13.37 5.97
CA PRO A 164 -9.49 13.88 7.17
C PRO A 164 -10.97 14.25 6.96
N GLU A 165 -11.34 14.71 5.77
CA GLU A 165 -12.72 15.04 5.42
C GLU A 165 -13.60 13.77 5.36
N ALA A 166 -13.10 12.69 4.74
CA ALA A 166 -13.81 11.42 4.67
C ALA A 166 -14.01 10.80 6.07
N LEU A 167 -13.02 10.93 6.95
CA LEU A 167 -13.12 10.51 8.35
C LEU A 167 -14.14 11.34 9.12
N ALA A 168 -14.18 12.66 8.91
CA ALA A 168 -15.17 13.54 9.53
C ALA A 168 -16.59 13.22 9.07
N GLU A 169 -16.80 12.99 7.76
CA GLU A 169 -18.09 12.53 7.20
C GLU A 169 -18.53 11.22 7.83
N ARG A 170 -17.62 10.23 7.91
CA ARG A 170 -17.91 8.93 8.51
C ARG A 170 -18.24 9.06 9.99
N LEU A 171 -17.49 9.87 10.75
CA LEU A 171 -17.79 10.12 12.17
C LEU A 171 -19.15 10.79 12.33
N ARG A 172 -19.49 11.79 11.50
CA ARG A 172 -20.82 12.42 11.51
C ARG A 172 -21.93 11.39 11.29
N ALA A 173 -21.79 10.54 10.28
CA ALA A 173 -22.74 9.47 10.01
C ALA A 173 -22.91 8.49 11.18
N LEU A 174 -21.80 8.11 11.84
CA LEU A 174 -21.84 7.24 13.01
C LEU A 174 -22.52 7.88 14.23
N LEU A 175 -22.33 9.19 14.42
CA LEU A 175 -22.95 9.94 15.52
C LEU A 175 -24.45 10.13 15.29
N THR A 176 -24.89 10.40 14.06
CA THR A 176 -26.31 10.60 13.74
C THR A 176 -27.09 9.29 13.65
N ALA A 177 -26.47 8.19 13.22
CA ALA A 177 -27.12 6.88 13.16
C ALA A 177 -27.55 6.33 14.54
N GLY A 178 -27.00 6.85 15.65
CA GLY A 178 -27.38 6.48 17.01
C GLY A 178 -28.41 7.41 17.67
N LEU A 179 -28.95 8.39 16.94
CA LEU A 179 -29.98 9.34 17.41
C LEU A 179 -31.41 8.90 17.04
N HIS A 180 -31.57 7.72 16.42
CA HIS A 180 -32.85 7.07 16.09
C HIS A 180 -33.02 5.78 16.89
#